data_AF-A0A2V8MX72-F1
#
_entry.id   AF-A0A2V8MX72-F1
#
_cell.length_a   1.000
_cell.length_b   1.000
_cell.length_c   1.000
_cell.angle_alpha   90.00
_cell.angle_beta   90.00
_cell.angle_gamma   90.00
#
_symmetry.space_group_name_H-M   'P 1'
#
loop_
_entity.id
_entity.type
_entity.pdbx_description
1 polymer ?
#
loop_
_entity_poly.entity_id
_entity_poly.type
_entity_poly.pdbx_seq_one_letter_code
_entity_poly.pdbx_strand_id
1 'polypeptide(L)'
;MTLRLLGWSLLSFVLGALLFTTINSTANIQDDRAADREAIRAHIDSIFQAFIKKDAAALRATHATNWLGYLEGSRTMIKGVDGYMDWNQVDPKSSYGMKSYQLREFDMIFEGDAA
;
A
#
# COMPACT_ATOMS: atom_id res chain seq x y z
N MET A 1 11.86 40.73 59.23
CA MET A 1 10.49 40.20 59.37
C MET A 1 9.76 40.46 58.06
N THR A 2 8.91 39.51 57.63
CA THR A 2 8.04 39.46 56.43
C THR A 2 8.74 39.32 55.06
N LEU A 3 8.87 38.12 54.47
CA LEU A 3 7.84 37.26 53.82
C LEU A 3 7.50 37.73 52.40
N ARG A 4 7.90 36.95 51.38
CA ARG A 4 7.06 36.44 50.27
C ARG A 4 7.91 35.82 49.15
N LEU A 5 8.27 34.55 49.34
CA LEU A 5 8.28 33.55 48.28
C LEU A 5 6.84 33.41 47.78
N LEU A 6 6.56 33.61 46.49
CA LEU A 6 5.39 33.10 45.73
C LEU A 6 5.24 33.94 44.44
N GLY A 7 5.95 33.58 43.38
CA GLY A 7 5.83 34.31 42.10
C GLY A 7 6.20 33.52 40.84
N TRP A 8 6.42 32.21 40.93
CA TRP A 8 6.95 31.42 39.79
C TRP A 8 6.09 30.24 39.33
N SER A 9 4.79 30.19 39.67
CA SER A 9 4.02 28.96 39.42
C SER A 9 2.64 29.14 38.77
N LEU A 10 2.43 30.19 37.97
CA LEU A 10 1.16 30.33 37.21
C LEU A 10 1.32 30.58 35.71
N LEU A 11 2.50 30.98 35.21
CA LEU A 11 2.71 31.14 33.75
C LEU A 11 3.01 29.84 33.00
N SER A 12 3.48 28.79 33.69
CA SER A 12 3.89 27.53 33.03
C SER A 12 2.71 26.59 32.71
N PHE A 13 1.51 26.85 33.25
CA PHE A 13 0.37 25.96 33.06
C PHE A 13 -0.46 26.28 31.80
N VAL A 14 -0.44 27.53 31.34
CA VAL A 14 -1.21 27.95 30.15
C VAL A 14 -0.51 27.58 28.83
N LEU A 15 0.83 27.48 28.83
CA LEU A 15 1.60 27.11 27.63
C LEU A 15 1.62 25.59 27.37
N GLY A 16 1.43 24.76 28.39
CA GLY A 16 1.34 23.31 28.24
C GLY A 16 0.03 22.84 27.61
N ALA A 17 -1.09 23.52 27.89
CA ALA A 17 -2.41 23.12 27.37
C ALA A 17 -2.62 23.45 25.88
N LEU A 18 -1.81 24.34 25.29
CA LEU A 18 -1.86 24.67 23.86
C LEU A 18 -1.02 23.73 22.98
N LEU A 19 -0.13 22.91 23.56
CA LEU A 19 0.69 21.96 22.80
C LEU A 19 0.03 20.58 22.60
N PHE A 20 -1.02 20.24 23.36
CA PHE A 20 -1.67 18.93 23.27
C PHE A 20 -2.97 18.91 22.47
N THR A 21 -3.45 20.05 21.98
CA THR A 21 -4.69 20.14 21.19
C THR A 21 -4.52 19.74 19.72
N THR A 22 -3.31 19.43 19.26
CA THR A 22 -3.04 19.06 17.85
C THR A 22 -3.09 17.55 17.55
N ILE A 23 -3.30 16.67 18.54
CA ILE A 23 -3.11 15.22 18.32
C ILE A 23 -4.40 14.48 17.92
N ASN A 24 -5.58 15.08 18.02
CA ASN A 24 -6.84 14.39 17.74
C ASN A 24 -7.70 15.07 16.65
N SER A 25 -7.09 15.37 15.50
CA SER A 25 -7.87 15.61 14.28
C SER A 25 -8.09 14.30 13.52
N THR A 26 -8.84 13.37 14.11
CA THR A 26 -9.56 12.29 13.39
C THR A 26 -10.80 12.85 12.71
N ALA A 27 -10.64 13.96 11.99
CA ALA A 27 -11.69 14.65 11.28
C ALA A 27 -11.48 14.44 9.79
N ASN A 28 -12.03 13.33 9.27
CA ASN A 28 -12.44 13.13 7.89
C ASN A 28 -11.56 13.86 6.85
N ILE A 29 -10.26 13.55 6.84
CA ILE A 29 -9.47 13.74 5.63
C ILE A 29 -10.13 12.79 4.64
N GLN A 30 -10.83 13.35 3.66
CA GLN A 30 -11.08 12.66 2.42
C GLN A 30 -9.70 12.33 1.89
N ASP A 31 -9.21 11.15 2.28
CA ASP A 31 -7.80 10.82 2.35
C ASP A 31 -7.17 11.15 0.99
N ASP A 32 -6.22 12.08 0.97
CA ASP A 32 -5.54 12.54 -0.24
C ASP A 32 -4.55 11.47 -0.72
N ARG A 33 -5.10 10.28 -0.96
CA ARG A 33 -4.48 9.09 -1.50
C ARG A 33 -4.61 9.09 -3.01
N ALA A 34 -4.78 10.24 -3.66
CA ALA A 34 -4.87 10.30 -5.11
C ALA A 34 -3.59 9.74 -5.74
N ALA A 35 -2.44 10.10 -5.17
CA ALA A 35 -1.14 9.57 -5.56
C ALA A 35 -1.04 8.05 -5.31
N ASP A 36 -1.46 7.57 -4.14
CA ASP A 36 -1.39 6.14 -3.81
C ASP A 36 -2.34 5.31 -4.69
N ARG A 37 -3.56 5.81 -4.92
CA ARG A 37 -4.52 5.19 -5.83
C ARG A 37 -3.96 5.06 -7.24
N GLU A 38 -3.32 6.13 -7.74
CA GLU A 38 -2.67 6.12 -9.04
C GLU A 38 -1.46 5.19 -9.08
N ALA A 39 -0.65 5.16 -8.02
CA ALA A 39 0.49 4.25 -7.91
C ALA A 39 0.05 2.78 -7.88
N ILE A 40 -0.98 2.43 -7.12
CA ILE A 40 -1.55 1.08 -7.07
C ILE A 40 -2.14 0.70 -8.43
N ARG A 41 -2.87 1.62 -9.08
CA ARG A 41 -3.41 1.39 -10.42
C ARG A 41 -2.30 1.15 -11.45
N ALA A 42 -1.24 1.95 -11.41
CA ALA A 42 -0.07 1.78 -12.28
C ALA A 42 0.69 0.48 -11.99
N HIS A 43 0.79 0.09 -10.72
CA HIS A 43 1.38 -1.19 -10.32
C HIS A 43 0.58 -2.37 -10.87
N ILE A 44 -0.75 -2.33 -10.76
CA ILE A 44 -1.65 -3.34 -11.35
C ILE A 44 -1.51 -3.39 -12.87
N ASP A 45 -1.46 -2.24 -13.56
CA ASP A 45 -1.16 -2.20 -15.01
C ASP A 45 0.17 -2.89 -15.31
N SER A 46 1.22 -2.61 -14.54
CA SER A 46 2.54 -3.21 -14.77
C SER A 46 2.53 -4.75 -14.72
N ILE A 47 1.69 -5.36 -13.86
CA ILE A 47 1.50 -6.81 -13.79
C ILE A 47 0.90 -7.32 -15.12
N PHE A 48 -0.19 -6.71 -15.58
CA PHE A 48 -0.82 -7.11 -16.85
C PHE A 48 0.10 -6.88 -18.05
N GLN A 49 0.85 -5.77 -18.06
CA GLN A 49 1.84 -5.50 -19.10
C GLN A 49 2.94 -6.56 -19.12
N ALA A 50 3.38 -7.04 -17.96
CA ALA A 50 4.36 -8.12 -17.90
C ALA A 50 3.83 -9.42 -18.53
N PHE A 51 2.55 -9.76 -18.32
CA PHE A 51 1.90 -10.89 -19.00
C PHE A 51 1.76 -10.69 -20.52
N ILE A 52 1.34 -9.51 -20.97
CA ILE A 52 1.17 -9.19 -22.40
C ILE A 52 2.52 -9.25 -23.13
N LYS A 53 3.56 -8.69 -22.51
CA LYS A 53 4.93 -8.68 -23.04
C LYS A 53 5.67 -9.99 -22.83
N LYS A 54 5.12 -10.89 -22.00
CA LYS A 54 5.73 -12.17 -21.61
C LYS A 54 7.10 -11.99 -20.96
N ASP A 55 7.21 -10.95 -20.13
CA ASP A 55 8.44 -10.58 -19.45
C ASP A 55 8.44 -11.17 -18.04
N ALA A 56 9.10 -12.32 -17.89
CA ALA A 56 9.22 -13.02 -16.61
C ALA A 56 9.97 -12.19 -15.55
N ALA A 57 10.94 -11.38 -15.97
CA ALA A 57 11.72 -10.56 -15.04
C ALA A 57 10.87 -9.40 -14.51
N ALA A 58 10.13 -8.72 -15.39
CA ALA A 58 9.17 -7.70 -14.98
C ALA A 58 8.08 -8.29 -14.08
N LEU A 59 7.52 -9.46 -14.43
CA LEU A 59 6.49 -10.12 -13.63
C LEU A 59 6.99 -10.51 -12.23
N ARG A 60 8.23 -10.97 -12.12
CA ARG A 60 8.85 -11.27 -10.83
C ARG A 60 9.01 -10.02 -9.96
N ALA A 61 9.34 -8.88 -10.57
CA ALA A 61 9.55 -7.62 -9.87
C ALA A 61 8.27 -7.02 -9.27
N THR A 62 7.09 -7.43 -9.71
CA THR A 62 5.82 -6.89 -9.19
C THR A 62 5.39 -7.50 -7.85
N HIS A 63 6.10 -8.52 -7.35
CA HIS A 63 5.73 -9.27 -6.15
C HIS A 63 6.84 -9.25 -5.11
N ALA A 64 6.46 -9.11 -3.83
CA ALA A 64 7.38 -9.22 -2.72
C ALA A 64 7.94 -10.65 -2.58
N THR A 65 9.15 -10.80 -2.04
CA THR A 65 9.78 -12.12 -1.85
C THR A 65 8.91 -13.09 -1.05
N ASN A 66 8.20 -12.58 -0.04
CA ASN A 66 7.29 -13.33 0.83
C ASN A 66 5.84 -13.34 0.34
N TRP A 67 5.58 -13.15 -0.95
CA TRP A 67 4.23 -13.13 -1.51
C TRP A 67 3.40 -14.36 -1.10
N LEU A 68 2.12 -14.15 -0.84
CA LEU A 68 1.16 -15.20 -0.51
C LEU A 68 -0.10 -15.00 -1.36
N GLY A 69 -0.64 -16.08 -1.93
CA GLY A 69 -1.90 -15.97 -2.64
C GLY A 69 -2.49 -17.29 -3.12
N TYR A 70 -3.74 -17.19 -3.56
CA TYR A 70 -4.44 -18.24 -4.29
C TYR A 70 -4.59 -17.78 -5.74
N LEU A 71 -4.05 -18.57 -6.67
CA LEU A 71 -4.21 -18.35 -8.09
C LEU A 71 -5.33 -19.25 -8.63
N GLU A 72 -5.85 -18.89 -9.81
CA GLU A 72 -6.92 -19.64 -10.47
C GLU A 72 -6.56 -21.13 -10.56
N GLY A 73 -7.48 -21.99 -10.11
CA GLY A 73 -7.29 -23.45 -10.09
C GLY A 73 -6.45 -23.97 -8.92
N SER A 74 -5.78 -23.11 -8.14
CA SER A 74 -5.03 -23.54 -6.98
C SER A 74 -5.95 -23.95 -5.83
N ARG A 75 -5.72 -25.15 -5.28
CA ARG A 75 -6.41 -25.65 -4.08
C ARG A 75 -5.64 -25.36 -2.78
N THR A 76 -4.45 -24.81 -2.90
CA THR A 76 -3.54 -24.55 -1.78
C THR A 76 -2.92 -23.17 -1.89
N MET A 77 -2.59 -22.55 -0.77
CA MET A 77 -1.88 -21.27 -0.78
C MET A 77 -0.51 -21.42 -1.42
N ILE A 78 -0.22 -20.59 -2.43
CA ILE A 78 1.09 -20.48 -3.04
C ILE A 78 1.92 -19.52 -2.19
N LYS A 79 3.18 -19.88 -1.95
CA LYS A 79 4.07 -19.18 -1.02
C LYS A 79 5.36 -18.75 -1.71
N GLY A 80 5.71 -17.49 -1.50
CA GLY A 80 6.89 -16.84 -2.02
C GLY A 80 6.78 -16.47 -3.50
N VAL A 81 7.64 -15.53 -3.92
CA VAL A 81 7.73 -15.11 -5.33
C VAL A 81 8.13 -16.27 -6.26
N ASP A 82 8.94 -17.23 -5.78
CA ASP A 82 9.30 -18.40 -6.58
C ASP A 82 8.10 -19.29 -6.85
N GLY A 83 7.27 -19.56 -5.83
CA GLY A 83 6.03 -20.31 -6.02
C GLY A 83 5.05 -19.60 -6.97
N TYR A 84 4.99 -18.27 -6.90
CA TYR A 84 4.21 -17.47 -7.84
C TYR A 84 4.71 -17.61 -9.29
N MET A 85 6.04 -17.52 -9.50
CA MET A 85 6.64 -17.60 -10.83
C MET A 85 6.56 -19.01 -11.43
N ASP A 86 6.70 -20.05 -10.60
CA ASP A 86 6.53 -21.44 -11.02
C ASP A 86 5.10 -21.74 -11.50
N TRP A 87 4.10 -21.07 -10.91
CA TRP A 87 2.70 -21.16 -11.33
C TRP A 87 2.43 -20.37 -12.62
N ASN A 88 3.01 -19.17 -12.75
CA ASN A 88 2.75 -18.24 -13.85
C ASN A 88 3.85 -18.25 -14.91
N GLN A 89 4.18 -19.44 -15.44
CA GLN A 89 5.22 -19.57 -16.45
C GLN A 89 4.83 -18.79 -17.72
N VAL A 90 5.49 -17.66 -17.95
CA VAL A 90 5.38 -16.88 -19.18
C VAL A 90 6.43 -17.34 -20.18
N ASP A 91 5.98 -17.93 -21.29
CA ASP A 91 6.86 -18.28 -22.40
C ASP A 91 6.86 -17.15 -23.45
N PRO A 92 7.98 -16.42 -23.65
CA PRO A 92 8.10 -15.37 -24.65
C PRO A 92 7.93 -15.87 -26.08
N LYS A 93 8.16 -17.16 -26.34
CA LYS A 93 8.05 -17.77 -27.68
C LYS A 93 6.67 -18.35 -27.97
N SER A 94 5.86 -18.57 -26.94
CA SER A 94 4.52 -19.14 -27.11
C SER A 94 3.63 -18.20 -27.93
N SER A 95 2.76 -18.74 -28.78
CA SER A 95 1.71 -17.96 -29.43
C SER A 95 0.55 -17.65 -28.47
N TYR A 96 0.40 -18.47 -27.43
CA TYR A 96 -0.63 -18.39 -26.40
C TYR A 96 -0.25 -17.40 -25.28
N GLY A 97 -1.25 -16.83 -24.61
CA GLY A 97 -1.08 -15.86 -23.52
C GLY A 97 -1.95 -14.61 -23.66
N MET A 98 -1.94 -13.77 -22.63
CA MET A 98 -2.70 -12.51 -22.59
C MET A 98 -2.26 -11.57 -23.71
N LYS A 99 -3.23 -10.89 -24.34
CA LYS A 99 -2.98 -9.91 -25.42
C LYS A 99 -3.44 -8.50 -25.07
N SER A 100 -4.49 -8.39 -24.28
CA SER A 100 -5.04 -7.13 -23.81
C SER A 100 -5.80 -7.37 -22.51
N TYR A 101 -6.07 -6.29 -21.79
CA TYR A 101 -6.93 -6.31 -20.61
C TYR A 101 -7.72 -5.00 -20.54
N GLN A 102 -8.79 -5.00 -19.74
CA GLN A 102 -9.55 -3.82 -19.40
C GLN A 102 -9.94 -3.90 -17.93
N LEU A 103 -9.53 -2.92 -17.12
CA LEU A 103 -10.07 -2.71 -15.78
C LEU A 103 -11.47 -2.11 -15.92
N ARG A 104 -12.50 -2.85 -15.52
CA ARG A 104 -13.90 -2.40 -15.58
C ARG A 104 -14.33 -1.66 -14.32
N GLU A 105 -13.97 -2.23 -13.18
CA GLU A 105 -14.26 -1.72 -11.84
C GLU A 105 -12.96 -1.75 -11.05
N PHE A 106 -12.72 -0.70 -10.26
CA PHE A 106 -11.50 -0.55 -9.48
C PHE A 106 -11.81 0.24 -8.20
N ASP A 107 -12.18 -0.52 -7.17
CA ASP A 107 -12.44 -0.02 -5.83
C ASP A 107 -11.26 -0.35 -4.92
N MET A 108 -11.03 0.50 -3.91
CA MET A 108 -9.89 0.39 -3.03
C MET A 108 -10.28 0.78 -1.61
N ILE A 109 -9.79 0.01 -0.64
CA ILE A 109 -10.01 0.24 0.79
C ILE A 109 -8.64 0.37 1.42
N PHE A 110 -8.41 1.46 2.14
CA PHE A 110 -7.15 1.68 2.84
C PHE A 110 -7.27 1.26 4.31
N GLU A 111 -6.27 0.52 4.80
CA GLU A 111 -6.06 0.21 6.22
C GLU A 111 -4.65 0.68 6.62
N GLY A 112 -4.57 1.89 7.19
CA GLY A 112 -3.29 2.55 7.46
C GLY A 112 -2.52 2.82 6.16
N ASP A 113 -1.30 2.28 6.07
CA ASP A 113 -0.43 2.43 4.89
C ASP A 113 -0.63 1.33 3.84
N ALA A 114 -1.59 0.42 4.04
CA ALA A 114 -1.92 -0.66 3.13
C ALA A 114 -3.26 -0.43 2.42
N ALA A 115 -3.40 -1.02 1.23
CA ALA A 115 -4.63 -1.08 0.44
C ALA A 115 -4.72 -2.37 -0.36
#